data_AF-A0A7S2F670-F1
#
_entry.id   AF-A0A7S2F670-F1
#
_cell.length_a   1.000
_cell.length_b   1.000
_cell.length_c   1.000
_cell.angle_alpha   90.00
_cell.angle_beta   90.00
_cell.angle_gamma   90.00
#
_symmetry.space_group_name_H-M   'P 1'
#
loop_
_entity.id
_entity.type
_entity.pdbx_description
1 polymer ?
#
loop_
_entity_poly.entity_id
_entity_poly.type
_entity_poly.pdbx_seq_one_letter_code
_entity_poly.pdbx_strand_id
1 'polypeptide(L)'
;YAINSLADQFGIEEVTGDDAISDLTGLECCVTMSVGREPGTWMDKDWAASGARLSLPLNVRFSDEMVELAFPGEEALGGRYCKRLECESGRFVGPKGEVVVENTGGGWAAFPTGRPGESNVRFFIDFPEGAERNDVTLPAGRVFFSGASYNNETTLVDAEVLDGPRGIRLLKQGRLTIKKNTWKNFYGAFGDVSLILGRFTFREAKPSPVET
;
A
#
# COMPACT_ATOMS: atom_id res chain seq x y z
N TYR A 1 -28.89 -18.91 32.34
CA TYR A 1 -29.46 -18.98 30.98
C TYR A 1 -30.01 -17.61 30.59
N ALA A 2 -29.15 -16.66 30.20
CA ALA A 2 -29.53 -15.38 29.56
C ALA A 2 -28.27 -14.53 29.22
N ILE A 3 -27.22 -15.12 28.65
CA ILE A 3 -26.03 -14.37 28.21
C ILE A 3 -25.76 -14.56 26.70
N ASN A 4 -26.33 -15.59 26.07
CA ASN A 4 -26.06 -15.90 24.65
C ASN A 4 -26.95 -15.15 23.65
N SER A 5 -27.81 -14.22 24.08
CA SER A 5 -28.78 -13.56 23.17
C SER A 5 -28.32 -12.20 22.62
N LEU A 6 -27.19 -11.66 23.10
CA LEU A 6 -26.71 -10.33 22.67
C LEU A 6 -25.56 -10.40 21.66
N ALA A 7 -24.82 -11.51 21.58
CA ALA A 7 -23.73 -11.68 20.63
C ALA A 7 -24.25 -11.84 19.18
N ASP A 8 -25.37 -12.55 19.00
CA ASP A 8 -26.00 -12.76 17.68
C ASP A 8 -26.54 -11.47 17.04
N GLN A 9 -26.83 -10.43 17.84
CA GLN A 9 -27.33 -9.14 17.33
C GLN A 9 -26.23 -8.20 16.81
N PHE A 10 -24.96 -8.46 17.14
CA PHE A 10 -23.83 -7.63 16.74
C PHE A 10 -22.87 -8.31 15.75
N GLY A 11 -23.18 -9.53 15.28
CA GLY A 11 -22.38 -10.21 14.27
C GLY A 11 -20.94 -10.46 14.71
N ILE A 12 -20.69 -10.58 16.01
CA ILE A 12 -19.39 -10.98 16.53
C ILE A 12 -19.43 -12.49 16.64
N GLU A 13 -19.20 -13.18 15.52
CA GLU A 13 -18.68 -14.53 15.60
C GLU A 13 -17.31 -14.44 16.29
N GLU A 14 -17.12 -15.19 17.37
CA GLU A 14 -15.77 -15.52 17.85
C GLU A 14 -15.07 -16.22 16.70
N VAL A 15 -14.24 -15.46 15.96
CA VAL A 15 -13.38 -15.98 14.91
C VAL A 15 -12.40 -16.95 15.58
N THR A 16 -12.76 -18.22 15.51
CA THR A 16 -11.93 -19.33 15.96
C THR A 16 -10.83 -19.54 14.92
N GLY A 17 -9.58 -19.22 15.29
CA GLY A 17 -8.36 -19.81 14.72
C GLY A 17 -7.91 -19.40 13.31
N ASP A 18 -8.76 -19.47 12.28
CA ASP A 18 -8.29 -19.65 10.90
C ASP A 18 -8.62 -18.50 9.92
N ASP A 19 -9.43 -17.52 10.34
CA ASP A 19 -9.77 -16.32 9.55
C ASP A 19 -9.06 -15.04 10.06
N ALA A 20 -7.93 -15.20 10.76
CA ALA A 20 -7.19 -14.07 11.30
C ALA A 20 -6.69 -13.14 10.19
N ILE A 21 -7.20 -11.91 10.18
CA ILE A 21 -6.72 -10.82 9.32
C ILE A 21 -5.21 -10.62 9.57
N SER A 22 -4.43 -10.52 8.49
CA SER A 22 -2.98 -10.37 8.61
C SER A 22 -2.59 -9.11 9.37
N ASP A 23 -1.86 -9.29 10.47
CA ASP A 23 -1.31 -8.21 11.28
C ASP A 23 0.19 -8.00 11.00
N LEU A 24 0.51 -6.99 10.20
CA LEU A 24 1.88 -6.66 9.80
C LEU A 24 2.62 -5.78 10.82
N THR A 25 2.03 -5.47 11.97
CA THR A 25 2.67 -4.64 13.00
C THR A 25 4.07 -5.15 13.34
N GLY A 26 5.04 -4.25 13.33
CA GLY A 26 6.46 -4.52 13.59
C GLY A 26 7.27 -4.94 12.36
N LEU A 27 6.63 -5.10 11.19
CA LEU A 27 7.37 -5.36 9.96
C LEU A 27 8.13 -4.11 9.50
N GLU A 28 9.43 -4.27 9.28
CA GLU A 28 10.30 -3.30 8.62
C GLU A 28 10.77 -3.88 7.28
N CYS A 29 10.54 -3.16 6.19
CA CYS A 29 10.90 -3.65 4.86
C CYS A 29 11.17 -2.50 3.88
N CYS A 30 11.78 -2.84 2.74
CA CYS A 30 11.95 -1.91 1.63
C CYS A 30 10.86 -2.14 0.58
N VAL A 31 10.07 -1.11 0.29
CA VAL A 31 9.11 -1.06 -0.81
C VAL A 31 9.75 -0.30 -1.96
N THR A 32 10.04 -0.99 -3.07
CA THR A 32 10.49 -0.33 -4.30
C THR A 32 9.31 -0.07 -5.20
N MET A 33 8.93 1.20 -5.34
CA MET A 33 7.97 1.64 -6.35
C MET A 33 8.59 1.59 -7.73
N SER A 34 7.82 1.17 -8.72
CA SER A 34 8.14 1.23 -10.14
C SER A 34 7.00 1.94 -10.85
N VAL A 35 7.10 3.25 -10.92
CA VAL A 35 6.10 4.14 -11.54
C VAL A 35 6.37 4.24 -13.03
N GLY A 36 5.33 4.09 -13.84
CA GLY A 36 5.43 4.15 -15.28
C GLY A 36 4.21 3.53 -15.94
N ARG A 37 4.17 3.58 -17.27
CA ARG A 37 3.00 3.12 -18.03
C ARG A 37 2.75 1.63 -17.84
N GLU A 38 1.53 1.29 -17.44
CA GLU A 38 1.02 -0.08 -17.46
C GLU A 38 0.05 -0.26 -18.65
N PRO A 39 0.21 -1.33 -19.46
CA PRO A 39 -0.70 -1.63 -20.56
C PRO A 39 -2.16 -1.80 -20.09
N GLY A 40 -3.11 -1.32 -20.89
CA GLY A 40 -4.55 -1.49 -20.59
C GLY A 40 -5.09 -0.61 -19.46
N THR A 41 -4.32 0.38 -18.99
CA THR A 41 -4.75 1.32 -17.94
C THR A 41 -5.39 2.57 -18.51
N TRP A 42 -6.09 3.30 -17.64
CA TRP A 42 -6.77 4.56 -17.97
C TRP A 42 -5.86 5.79 -17.88
N MET A 43 -4.55 5.59 -17.72
CA MET A 43 -3.57 6.67 -17.75
C MET A 43 -3.51 7.32 -19.14
N ASP A 44 -3.22 8.63 -19.16
CA ASP A 44 -3.15 9.41 -20.39
C ASP A 44 -2.13 8.81 -21.38
N LYS A 45 -2.46 8.82 -22.67
CA LYS A 45 -1.66 8.10 -23.68
C LYS A 45 -0.26 8.66 -23.88
N ASP A 46 0.00 9.89 -23.46
CA ASP A 46 1.31 10.54 -23.57
C ASP A 46 2.10 10.46 -22.26
N TRP A 47 1.47 10.01 -21.16
CA TRP A 47 2.15 9.83 -19.89
C TRP A 47 3.06 8.59 -19.92
N ALA A 48 4.33 8.77 -19.55
CA ALA A 48 5.36 7.73 -19.58
C ALA A 48 5.43 6.99 -20.94
N ALA A 49 5.20 7.71 -22.05
CA ALA A 49 5.14 7.17 -23.40
C ALA A 49 6.48 6.59 -23.89
N SER A 50 7.60 7.05 -23.33
CA SER A 50 8.94 6.54 -23.64
C SER A 50 9.16 5.08 -23.18
N GLY A 51 8.31 4.57 -22.28
CA GLY A 51 8.51 3.29 -21.60
C GLY A 51 9.49 3.36 -20.42
N ALA A 52 10.01 4.54 -20.09
CA ALA A 52 10.81 4.76 -18.88
C ALA A 52 9.99 4.47 -17.62
N ARG A 53 10.71 4.17 -16.53
CA ARG A 53 10.12 3.98 -15.20
C ARG A 53 10.90 4.75 -14.14
N LEU A 54 10.18 5.34 -13.20
CA LEU A 54 10.72 5.90 -11.98
C LEU A 54 10.75 4.79 -10.92
N SER A 55 11.96 4.33 -10.60
CA SER A 55 12.21 3.37 -9.53
C SER A 55 12.56 4.11 -8.25
N LEU A 56 11.73 4.00 -7.21
CA LEU A 56 11.90 4.68 -5.93
C LEU A 56 11.85 3.66 -4.78
N PRO A 57 13.00 3.28 -4.18
CA PRO A 57 13.04 2.50 -2.96
C PRO A 57 12.67 3.36 -1.74
N LEU A 58 11.82 2.81 -0.88
CA LEU A 58 11.33 3.42 0.35
C LEU A 58 11.46 2.41 1.48
N ASN A 59 12.10 2.77 2.58
CA ASN A 59 12.08 1.96 3.80
C ASN A 59 10.82 2.30 4.58
N VAL A 60 10.04 1.29 4.95
CA VAL A 60 8.78 1.46 5.65
C VAL A 60 8.71 0.59 6.90
N ARG A 61 7.97 1.07 7.89
CA ARG A 61 7.65 0.32 9.11
C ARG A 61 6.15 0.32 9.36
N PHE A 62 5.58 -0.88 9.49
CA PHE A 62 4.18 -1.08 9.81
C PHE A 62 3.99 -0.96 11.33
N SER A 63 3.34 0.11 11.79
CA SER A 63 3.07 0.35 13.22
C SER A 63 1.68 -0.17 13.62
N ASP A 64 1.43 -0.38 14.91
CA ASP A 64 0.08 -0.56 15.48
C ASP A 64 -0.59 0.75 15.92
N GLU A 65 0.13 1.88 15.87
CA GLU A 65 -0.41 3.17 16.26
C GLU A 65 -1.60 3.55 15.37
N MET A 66 -2.76 3.72 15.99
CA MET A 66 -3.97 4.14 15.28
C MET A 66 -3.91 5.62 14.96
N VAL A 67 -4.23 5.96 13.71
CA VAL A 67 -4.34 7.35 13.24
C VAL A 67 -5.73 7.61 12.70
N GLU A 68 -6.19 8.84 12.94
CA GLU A 68 -7.43 9.34 12.39
C GLU A 68 -7.16 10.04 11.06
N LEU A 69 -7.85 9.61 10.02
CA LEU A 69 -7.83 10.23 8.70
C LEU A 69 -8.84 11.39 8.66
N ALA A 70 -8.46 12.46 7.97
CA ALA A 70 -9.33 13.62 7.77
C ALA A 70 -10.66 13.22 7.12
N PHE A 71 -11.75 13.86 7.52
CA PHE A 71 -13.10 13.58 7.00
C PHE A 71 -13.14 13.73 5.46
N PRO A 72 -13.74 12.78 4.71
CA PRO A 72 -14.58 11.65 5.17
C PRO A 72 -13.84 10.37 5.56
N GLY A 73 -12.50 10.39 5.63
CA GLY A 73 -11.64 9.23 5.82
C GLY A 73 -11.09 8.73 4.48
N GLU A 74 -10.68 7.47 4.45
CA GLU A 74 -10.22 6.80 3.24
C GLU A 74 -10.92 5.46 3.07
N GLU A 75 -11.87 5.39 2.14
CA GLU A 75 -12.64 4.18 1.84
C GLU A 75 -11.74 3.00 1.42
N ALA A 76 -10.61 3.27 0.75
CA ALA A 76 -9.64 2.24 0.40
C ALA A 76 -9.06 1.55 1.65
N LEU A 77 -9.06 2.23 2.81
CA LEU A 77 -8.64 1.70 4.10
C LEU A 77 -9.79 1.43 5.08
N GLY A 78 -11.04 1.36 4.61
CA GLY A 78 -12.18 1.00 5.46
C GLY A 78 -12.71 2.15 6.33
N GLY A 79 -12.33 3.40 6.03
CA GLY A 79 -12.98 4.58 6.59
C GLY A 79 -12.04 5.53 7.34
N ARG A 80 -12.45 5.95 8.55
CA ARG A 80 -11.83 7.08 9.27
C ARG A 80 -10.55 6.73 10.01
N TYR A 81 -10.31 5.47 10.31
CA TYR A 81 -9.17 5.04 11.12
C TYR A 81 -8.35 3.99 10.40
N CYS A 82 -7.03 4.09 10.50
CA CYS A 82 -6.10 3.08 10.04
C CYS A 82 -4.89 3.02 10.97
N LYS A 83 -4.02 2.03 10.78
CA LYS A 83 -2.73 1.96 11.49
C LYS A 83 -1.69 2.82 10.78
N ARG A 84 -0.76 3.43 11.51
CA ARG A 84 0.31 4.26 10.96
C ARG A 84 1.28 3.42 10.14
N LEU A 85 1.66 3.93 8.97
CA LEU A 85 2.80 3.47 8.21
C LEU A 85 3.87 4.55 8.28
N GLU A 86 5.01 4.22 8.87
CA GLU A 86 6.18 5.10 8.86
C GLU A 86 6.98 4.84 7.60
N CYS A 87 7.55 5.90 7.02
CA CYS A 87 8.30 5.81 5.77
C CYS A 87 9.46 6.81 5.78
N GLU A 88 10.66 6.34 5.50
CA GLU A 88 11.82 7.19 5.27
C GLU A 88 11.78 7.82 3.87
N SER A 89 12.45 8.95 3.67
CA SER A 89 12.55 9.60 2.36
C SER A 89 13.26 8.70 1.35
N GLY A 90 12.70 8.63 0.14
CA GLY A 90 13.24 7.81 -0.94
C GLY A 90 14.31 8.56 -1.72
N ARG A 91 15.17 7.82 -2.43
CA ARG A 91 16.18 8.42 -3.30
C ARG A 91 16.36 7.66 -4.60
N PHE A 92 16.68 8.38 -5.67
CA PHE A 92 17.09 7.80 -6.94
C PHE A 92 18.11 8.70 -7.65
N VAL A 93 18.87 8.13 -8.59
CA VAL A 93 19.81 8.89 -9.41
C VAL A 93 19.12 9.38 -10.68
N GLY A 94 18.98 10.69 -10.80
CA GLY A 94 18.50 11.39 -11.99
C GLY A 94 19.65 11.93 -12.86
N PRO A 95 19.34 12.58 -14.00
CA PRO A 95 20.34 13.13 -14.90
C PRO A 95 21.26 14.20 -14.28
N LYS A 96 20.78 14.88 -13.23
CA LYS A 96 21.50 15.96 -12.53
C LYS A 96 22.14 15.51 -11.21
N GLY A 97 22.13 14.21 -10.90
CA GLY A 97 22.60 13.66 -9.64
C GLY A 97 21.50 12.98 -8.83
N GLU A 98 21.76 12.78 -7.55
CA GLU A 98 20.79 12.19 -6.63
C GLU A 98 19.59 13.12 -6.42
N VAL A 99 18.39 12.53 -6.43
CA VAL A 99 17.13 13.19 -6.13
C VAL A 99 16.54 12.51 -4.90
N VAL A 100 16.29 13.31 -3.86
CA VAL A 100 15.57 12.89 -2.66
C VAL A 100 14.09 13.19 -2.86
N VAL A 101 13.24 12.23 -2.51
CA VAL A 101 11.78 12.32 -2.60
C VAL A 101 11.22 12.26 -1.19
N GLU A 102 10.82 13.43 -0.68
CA GLU A 102 10.22 13.56 0.64
C GLU A 102 8.81 12.96 0.67
N ASN A 103 8.43 12.45 1.84
CA ASN A 103 7.09 11.94 2.13
C ASN A 103 6.72 12.23 3.58
N THR A 104 5.44 12.12 3.91
CA THR A 104 4.94 12.36 5.28
C THR A 104 4.47 11.07 5.96
N GLY A 105 4.98 9.91 5.54
CA GLY A 105 4.47 8.60 5.93
C GLY A 105 3.08 8.32 5.34
N GLY A 106 2.34 7.44 6.01
CA GLY A 106 0.95 7.18 5.65
C GLY A 106 0.24 6.23 6.59
N GLY A 107 -0.64 5.41 6.03
CA GLY A 107 -1.48 4.50 6.81
C GLY A 107 -1.67 3.16 6.11
N TRP A 108 -1.95 2.13 6.89
CA TRP A 108 -2.18 0.78 6.40
C TRP A 108 -3.35 0.09 7.11
N ALA A 109 -3.93 -0.88 6.41
CA ALA A 109 -4.93 -1.80 6.91
C ALA A 109 -4.88 -3.12 6.12
N ALA A 110 -5.34 -4.20 6.75
CA ALA A 110 -5.53 -5.48 6.09
C ALA A 110 -7.01 -5.86 6.15
N PHE A 111 -7.51 -6.50 5.09
CA PHE A 111 -8.90 -6.87 4.93
C PHE A 111 -9.02 -8.34 4.56
N PRO A 112 -10.04 -9.07 5.05
CA PRO A 112 -10.31 -10.43 4.60
C PRO A 112 -10.69 -10.43 3.11
N THR A 113 -10.31 -11.48 2.38
CA THR A 113 -10.65 -11.65 0.95
C THR A 113 -11.78 -12.65 0.70
N GLY A 114 -12.28 -13.30 1.75
CA GLY A 114 -13.22 -14.43 1.66
C GLY A 114 -12.54 -15.77 1.38
N ARG A 115 -11.21 -15.79 1.23
CA ARG A 115 -10.41 -17.02 1.20
C ARG A 115 -9.71 -17.17 2.56
N PRO A 116 -9.82 -18.34 3.21
CA PRO A 116 -9.16 -18.59 4.49
C PRO A 116 -7.66 -18.29 4.40
N GLY A 117 -7.13 -17.62 5.42
CA GLY A 117 -5.73 -17.24 5.50
C GLY A 117 -5.24 -16.16 4.52
N GLU A 118 -6.06 -15.68 3.57
CA GLU A 118 -5.68 -14.64 2.60
C GLU A 118 -6.28 -13.28 3.00
N SER A 119 -5.41 -12.27 3.15
CA SER A 119 -5.80 -10.87 3.39
C SER A 119 -5.33 -9.96 2.25
N ASN A 120 -6.14 -8.96 1.91
CA ASN A 120 -5.75 -7.83 1.08
C ASN A 120 -5.07 -6.79 1.97
N VAL A 121 -3.80 -6.53 1.70
CA VAL A 121 -3.03 -5.49 2.40
C VAL A 121 -3.11 -4.22 1.58
N ARG A 122 -3.60 -3.15 2.20
CA ARG A 122 -3.67 -1.82 1.60
C ARG A 122 -2.92 -0.83 2.46
N PHE A 123 -2.16 0.02 1.81
CA PHE A 123 -1.52 1.15 2.47
C PHE A 123 -1.40 2.32 1.52
N PHE A 124 -1.10 3.49 2.06
CA PHE A 124 -0.77 4.66 1.27
C PHE A 124 0.48 5.35 1.81
N ILE A 125 1.10 6.15 0.95
CA ILE A 125 2.17 7.09 1.31
C ILE A 125 1.80 8.44 0.66
N ASP A 126 1.92 9.51 1.43
CA ASP A 126 1.66 10.87 0.97
C ASP A 126 2.96 11.54 0.52
N PHE A 127 3.01 11.99 -0.74
CA PHE A 127 4.14 12.68 -1.37
C PHE A 127 3.77 14.16 -1.59
N PRO A 128 4.21 15.10 -0.74
CA PRO A 128 3.79 16.50 -0.84
C PRO A 128 4.14 17.16 -2.18
N GLU A 129 5.31 16.82 -2.75
CA GLU A 129 5.83 17.44 -3.97
C GLU A 129 5.84 16.52 -5.19
N GLY A 130 5.65 15.21 -4.99
CA GLY A 130 5.82 14.21 -6.06
C GLY A 130 7.29 14.06 -6.48
N ALA A 131 7.51 13.50 -7.67
CA ALA A 131 8.85 13.36 -8.27
C ALA A 131 8.77 13.16 -9.77
N GLU A 132 9.86 13.48 -10.49
CA GLU A 132 9.93 13.28 -11.94
C GLU A 132 11.23 12.61 -12.37
N ARG A 133 11.13 11.75 -13.39
CA ARG A 133 12.27 11.14 -14.05
C ARG A 133 11.95 10.91 -15.53
N ASN A 134 12.68 11.56 -16.42
CA ASN A 134 12.41 11.56 -17.85
C ASN A 134 10.99 12.10 -18.14
N ASP A 135 10.14 11.34 -18.81
CA ASP A 135 8.72 11.64 -19.08
C ASP A 135 7.76 10.94 -18.08
N VAL A 136 8.30 10.44 -16.97
CA VAL A 136 7.54 9.80 -15.90
C VAL A 136 7.41 10.77 -14.74
N THR A 137 6.16 11.08 -14.37
CA THR A 137 5.84 11.89 -13.20
C THR A 137 5.11 11.04 -12.15
N LEU A 138 5.66 11.00 -10.94
CA LEU A 138 4.96 10.67 -9.70
C LEU A 138 4.26 11.96 -9.24
N PRO A 139 2.93 12.06 -9.33
CA PRO A 139 2.23 13.28 -8.95
C PRO A 139 2.32 13.50 -7.43
N ALA A 140 2.26 14.78 -7.03
CA ALA A 140 2.03 15.15 -5.64
C ALA A 140 0.68 14.58 -5.14
N GLY A 141 0.66 14.16 -3.88
CA GLY A 141 -0.50 13.62 -3.18
C GLY A 141 -0.32 12.17 -2.75
N ARG A 142 -1.46 11.51 -2.53
CA ARG A 142 -1.53 10.17 -1.97
C ARG A 142 -1.36 9.08 -3.03
N VAL A 143 -0.42 8.17 -2.81
CA VAL A 143 -0.28 6.94 -3.60
C VAL A 143 -0.72 5.75 -2.78
N PHE A 144 -1.60 4.95 -3.36
CA PHE A 144 -2.13 3.74 -2.75
C PHE A 144 -1.39 2.50 -3.26
N PHE A 145 -1.22 1.55 -2.36
CA PHE A 145 -0.57 0.28 -2.58
C PHE A 145 -1.57 -0.81 -2.22
N SER A 146 -1.69 -1.82 -3.09
CA SER A 146 -2.49 -3.00 -2.80
C SER A 146 -1.67 -4.25 -3.10
N GLY A 147 -1.58 -5.12 -2.11
CA GLY A 147 -0.94 -6.43 -2.16
C GLY A 147 -1.78 -7.49 -1.46
N ALA A 148 -1.22 -8.69 -1.37
CA ALA A 148 -1.83 -9.79 -0.63
C ALA A 148 -0.86 -10.34 0.41
N SER A 149 -1.41 -10.79 1.52
CA SER A 149 -0.70 -11.54 2.55
C SER A 149 -1.42 -12.84 2.85
N TYR A 150 -0.64 -13.81 3.29
CA TYR A 150 -1.09 -15.15 3.61
C TYR A 150 -0.60 -15.53 4.99
N ASN A 151 -1.43 -16.22 5.76
CA ASN A 151 -0.98 -16.88 6.97
C ASN A 151 -0.01 -18.05 6.64
N ASN A 152 0.58 -18.62 7.69
CA ASN A 152 1.53 -19.74 7.60
C ASN A 152 0.91 -21.03 7.03
N GLU A 153 -0.42 -21.17 7.04
CA GLU A 153 -1.12 -22.40 6.63
C GLU A 153 -1.36 -22.49 5.12
N THR A 154 -1.35 -21.36 4.42
CA THR A 154 -1.66 -21.33 2.98
C THR A 154 -0.46 -21.80 2.15
N THR A 155 -0.55 -22.92 1.43
CA THR A 155 0.54 -23.30 0.52
C THR A 155 0.52 -22.42 -0.73
N LEU A 156 1.60 -21.66 -0.96
CA LEU A 156 1.80 -20.86 -2.15
C LEU A 156 2.81 -21.56 -3.05
N VAL A 157 2.39 -21.94 -4.26
CA VAL A 157 3.26 -22.58 -5.25
C VAL A 157 3.88 -21.48 -6.12
N ASP A 158 5.21 -21.49 -6.24
CA ASP A 158 6.00 -20.58 -7.09
C ASP A 158 5.77 -19.07 -6.84
N ALA A 159 5.30 -18.70 -5.65
CA ALA A 159 5.11 -17.31 -5.26
C ALA A 159 6.36 -16.76 -4.57
N GLU A 160 6.88 -15.64 -5.05
CA GLU A 160 7.88 -14.89 -4.31
C GLU A 160 7.22 -14.16 -3.13
N VAL A 161 7.66 -14.51 -1.92
CA VAL A 161 7.13 -13.93 -0.68
C VAL A 161 8.20 -13.25 0.16
N LEU A 162 7.80 -12.23 0.91
CA LEU A 162 8.56 -11.67 2.02
C LEU A 162 7.96 -12.20 3.32
N ASP A 163 8.79 -12.79 4.17
CA ASP A 163 8.37 -13.22 5.51
C ASP A 163 8.14 -12.01 6.41
N GLY A 164 7.01 -12.03 7.11
CA GLY A 164 6.59 -11.01 8.04
C GLY A 164 6.44 -11.57 9.47
N PRO A 165 5.99 -10.72 10.39
CA PRO A 165 5.75 -11.11 11.78
C PRO A 165 4.77 -12.28 11.87
N ARG A 166 4.94 -13.11 12.91
CA ARG A 166 3.98 -14.18 13.25
C ARG A 166 3.70 -15.18 12.10
N GLY A 167 4.66 -15.37 11.20
CA GLY A 167 4.55 -16.33 10.09
C GLY A 167 3.68 -15.85 8.93
N ILE A 168 3.32 -14.56 8.90
CA ILE A 168 2.64 -13.96 7.75
C ILE A 168 3.62 -13.90 6.57
N ARG A 169 3.14 -14.21 5.37
CA ARG A 169 3.89 -14.12 4.12
C ARG A 169 3.23 -13.10 3.20
N LEU A 170 3.97 -12.06 2.83
CA LEU A 170 3.53 -11.04 1.89
C LEU A 170 3.94 -11.44 0.47
N LEU A 171 3.03 -11.35 -0.51
CA LEU A 171 3.46 -11.42 -1.90
C LEU A 171 4.42 -10.27 -2.18
N LYS A 172 5.58 -10.57 -2.76
CA LYS A 172 6.59 -9.54 -3.03
C LYS A 172 6.10 -8.48 -3.99
N GLN A 173 5.10 -8.74 -4.82
CA GLN A 173 4.63 -7.78 -5.83
C GLN A 173 3.21 -7.32 -5.58
N GLY A 174 2.94 -6.05 -5.86
CA GLY A 174 1.60 -5.48 -5.82
C GLY A 174 1.43 -4.32 -6.78
N ARG A 175 0.31 -3.62 -6.66
CA ARG A 175 -0.10 -2.53 -7.55
C ARG A 175 -0.02 -1.17 -6.86
N LEU A 176 0.32 -0.16 -7.65
CA LEU A 176 0.28 1.25 -7.27
C LEU A 176 -0.91 1.92 -7.95
N THR A 177 -1.68 2.69 -7.20
CA THR A 177 -2.78 3.50 -7.74
C THR A 177 -2.79 4.90 -7.17
N ILE A 178 -3.34 5.84 -7.93
CA ILE A 178 -3.66 7.21 -7.47
C ILE A 178 -5.14 7.45 -7.69
N LYS A 179 -5.74 8.30 -6.86
CA LYS A 179 -7.08 8.81 -7.12
C LYS A 179 -6.98 10.07 -7.97
N LYS A 180 -7.67 10.12 -9.12
CA LYS A 180 -7.71 11.30 -9.99
C LYS A 180 -9.16 11.72 -10.19
N ASN A 181 -9.51 12.88 -9.64
CA ASN A 181 -10.78 13.53 -9.94
C ASN A 181 -10.65 14.30 -11.25
N THR A 182 -11.51 13.97 -12.21
CA THR A 182 -11.54 14.56 -13.55
C THR A 182 -12.97 14.94 -13.92
N TRP A 183 -13.17 15.70 -14.99
CA TRP A 183 -14.53 15.97 -15.49
C TRP A 183 -15.32 14.68 -15.77
N LYS A 184 -14.63 13.56 -16.07
CA LYS A 184 -15.24 12.25 -16.34
C LYS A 184 -15.90 11.61 -15.11
N ASN A 185 -15.47 11.95 -13.90
CA ASN A 185 -16.17 11.59 -12.67
C ASN A 185 -16.89 12.78 -12.03
N PHE A 186 -17.21 13.80 -12.84
CA PHE A 186 -17.82 15.06 -12.40
C PHE A 186 -17.10 15.65 -11.18
N TYR A 187 -15.76 15.68 -11.23
CA TYR A 187 -14.91 16.19 -10.15
C TYR A 187 -15.08 15.43 -8.82
N GLY A 188 -15.44 14.14 -8.87
CA GLY A 188 -15.61 13.27 -7.70
C GLY A 188 -17.07 13.01 -7.31
N ALA A 189 -18.05 13.63 -7.97
CA ALA A 189 -19.48 13.42 -7.65
C ALA A 189 -19.98 11.98 -7.90
N PHE A 190 -19.27 11.19 -8.72
CA PHE A 190 -19.55 9.78 -8.96
C PHE A 190 -18.51 8.83 -8.34
N GLY A 191 -17.78 9.31 -7.32
CA GLY A 191 -16.73 8.55 -6.65
C GLY A 191 -15.35 8.74 -7.30
N ASP A 192 -14.32 8.32 -6.57
CA ASP A 192 -12.93 8.47 -6.98
C ASP A 192 -12.58 7.51 -8.12
N VAL A 193 -11.92 8.02 -9.17
CA VAL A 193 -11.32 7.16 -10.20
C VAL A 193 -9.92 6.78 -9.77
N SER A 194 -9.70 5.48 -9.52
CA SER A 194 -8.37 4.93 -9.24
C SER A 194 -7.64 4.61 -10.55
N LEU A 195 -6.53 5.30 -10.80
CA LEU A 195 -5.67 5.05 -11.94
C LEU A 195 -4.45 4.25 -11.51
N ILE A 196 -4.09 3.23 -12.28
CA ILE A 196 -2.90 2.41 -12.02
C ILE A 196 -1.67 3.22 -12.42
N LEU A 197 -0.83 3.50 -11.43
CA LEU A 197 0.42 4.27 -11.57
C LEU A 197 1.63 3.36 -11.86
N GLY A 198 1.52 2.07 -11.54
CA GLY A 198 2.61 1.12 -11.70
C GLY A 198 2.50 -0.06 -10.74
N ARG A 199 3.66 -0.57 -10.35
CA ARG A 199 3.81 -1.74 -9.46
C ARG A 199 4.80 -1.42 -8.36
N PHE A 200 4.76 -2.20 -7.29
CA PHE A 200 5.79 -2.16 -6.28
C PHE A 200 6.35 -3.55 -6.01
N THR A 201 7.50 -3.59 -5.35
CA THR A 201 8.10 -4.82 -4.86
C THR A 201 8.57 -4.67 -3.42
N PHE A 202 8.20 -5.61 -2.55
CA PHE A 202 8.75 -5.75 -1.21
C PHE A 202 10.10 -6.46 -1.23
N ARG A 203 11.01 -6.00 -0.38
CA ARG A 203 12.30 -6.61 -0.07
C ARG A 203 12.57 -6.46 1.42
N GLU A 204 13.45 -7.28 1.94
CA GLU A 204 14.00 -7.07 3.29
C GLU A 204 14.56 -5.65 3.39
N ALA A 205 14.37 -5.02 4.56
CA ALA A 205 14.96 -3.71 4.81
C ALA A 205 16.49 -3.82 4.66
N LYS A 206 17.10 -2.86 3.95
CA LYS A 206 18.55 -2.72 4.05
C LYS A 206 18.85 -2.18 5.45
N PRO A 207 19.80 -2.75 6.20
CA PRO A 207 20.26 -2.12 7.44
C PRO A 207 20.74 -0.71 7.09
N SER A 208 20.21 0.30 7.76
CA SER A 208 20.69 1.68 7.62
C SER A 208 22.19 1.70 7.91
N PRO A 209 23.02 2.37 7.08
CA PRO A 209 24.42 2.54 7.41
C PRO A 209 24.48 3.32 8.72
N VAL A 210 25.07 2.70 9.75
CA VAL A 210 25.35 3.35 11.03
C VAL A 210 26.26 4.54 10.73
N GLU A 211 25.76 5.76 10.91
CA GLU A 211 26.63 6.94 10.93
C GLU A 211 27.65 6.73 12.05
N THR A 212 28.91 6.61 11.66
CA THR A 212 30.06 6.35 12.55
C THR A 212 30.77 7.66 12.87
#